data_AF-A0A7S3PCU0-F1
#
_entry.id   AF-A0A7S3PCU0-F1
#
_cell.length_a   1.000
_cell.length_b   1.000
_cell.length_c   1.000
_cell.angle_alpha   90.00
_cell.angle_beta   90.00
_cell.angle_gamma   90.00
#
_symmetry.space_group_name_H-M   'P 1'
#
loop_
_entity.id
_entity.type
_entity.pdbx_description
1 polymer ?
#
loop_
_entity_poly.entity_id
_entity_poly.type
_entity_poly.pdbx_seq_one_letter_code
_entity_poly.pdbx_strand_id
1 'polypeptide(L)'
;AFSAGELHIKVATGKIGKIVVREGDNAFEVAKNFGLTYGLRRGQVSQIEDRIQHRILEHEIQKETVAHNTIEPVQDAESYNVDPGTMTEILFKLNIDVGKGRMGNIFVYEKDDPEKLARAFGQKYDLSEKKISRVRNLIMQSMKLKK
;
A
#
# COMPACT_ATOMS: atom_id res chain seq x y z
N ALA A 1 -18.29 9.76 -9.21
CA ALA A 1 -17.17 8.91 -8.77
C ALA A 1 -16.19 9.79 -8.00
N PHE A 2 -15.82 9.40 -6.78
CA PHE A 2 -14.84 10.14 -5.99
C PHE A 2 -13.43 9.87 -6.52
N SER A 3 -12.61 10.91 -6.57
CA SER A 3 -11.20 10.82 -6.97
C SER A 3 -10.39 10.23 -5.83
N ALA A 4 -9.76 9.07 -6.04
CA ALA A 4 -8.77 8.50 -5.12
C ALA A 4 -7.40 9.18 -5.26
N GLY A 5 -7.13 9.85 -6.39
CA GLY A 5 -5.96 10.71 -6.57
C GLY A 5 -5.49 10.80 -8.01
N GLU A 6 -4.31 11.38 -8.19
CA GLU A 6 -3.69 11.57 -9.51
C GLU A 6 -2.24 11.06 -9.53
N LEU A 7 -1.84 10.49 -10.66
CA LEU A 7 -0.48 10.03 -10.92
C LEU A 7 0.09 10.69 -12.18
N HIS A 8 1.28 11.26 -12.04
CA HIS A 8 2.08 11.76 -13.16
C HIS A 8 3.12 10.70 -13.54
N ILE A 9 3.07 10.23 -14.79
CA ILE A 9 3.92 9.18 -15.34
C ILE A 9 4.73 9.74 -16.51
N LYS A 10 6.06 9.61 -16.45
CA LYS A 10 6.91 9.91 -17.60
C LYS A 10 6.75 8.82 -18.66
N VAL A 11 6.21 9.17 -19.82
CA VAL A 11 5.89 8.21 -20.89
C VAL A 11 6.92 8.21 -22.02
N ALA A 12 7.61 9.32 -22.22
CA ALA A 12 8.73 9.45 -23.16
C ALA A 12 9.66 10.61 -22.74
N THR A 13 10.75 10.81 -23.48
CA THR A 13 11.62 11.97 -23.31
C THR A 13 10.81 13.25 -23.45
N GLY A 14 10.72 14.03 -22.36
CA GLY A 14 9.95 15.28 -22.31
C GLY A 14 8.43 15.13 -22.25
N LYS A 15 7.86 13.92 -22.17
CA LYS A 15 6.41 13.71 -22.10
C LYS A 15 5.98 13.10 -20.78
N ILE A 16 4.97 13.72 -20.15
CA ILE A 16 4.32 13.26 -18.93
C ILE A 16 2.85 13.00 -19.26
N GLY A 17 2.39 11.79 -18.99
CA GLY A 17 0.96 11.45 -19.00
C GLY A 17 0.39 11.49 -17.59
N LYS A 18 -0.89 11.82 -17.49
CA LYS A 18 -1.62 11.94 -16.23
C LYS A 18 -2.68 10.84 -16.14
N ILE A 19 -2.73 10.15 -15.02
CA ILE A 19 -3.76 9.17 -14.69
C ILE A 19 -4.56 9.74 -13.53
N VAL A 20 -5.88 9.86 -13.70
CA VAL A 20 -6.80 10.14 -12.61
C VAL A 20 -7.33 8.80 -12.13
N VAL A 21 -7.07 8.48 -10.87
CA VAL A 21 -7.50 7.24 -10.23
C VAL A 21 -8.77 7.56 -9.44
N ARG A 22 -9.81 6.78 -9.70
CA ARG A 22 -11.10 6.88 -9.01
C ARG A 22 -11.26 5.70 -8.07
N GLU A 23 -12.11 5.90 -7.08
CA GLU A 23 -12.52 4.82 -6.20
C GLU A 23 -13.26 3.73 -6.99
N GLY A 24 -12.92 2.47 -6.69
CA GLY A 24 -13.45 1.30 -7.39
C GLY A 24 -12.82 1.04 -8.77
N ASP A 25 -11.87 1.86 -9.22
CA ASP A 25 -11.15 1.60 -10.47
C ASP A 25 -10.37 0.28 -10.38
N ASN A 26 -10.42 -0.50 -11.46
CA ASN A 26 -9.55 -1.66 -11.60
C ASN A 26 -8.15 -1.20 -12.01
N ALA A 27 -7.18 -1.30 -11.09
CA ALA A 27 -5.81 -0.86 -11.31
C ALA A 27 -5.16 -1.47 -12.57
N PHE A 28 -5.43 -2.75 -12.84
CA PHE A 28 -4.92 -3.45 -14.03
C PHE A 28 -5.50 -2.86 -15.31
N GLU A 29 -6.82 -2.63 -15.38
CA GLU A 29 -7.46 -2.06 -16.58
C GLU A 29 -7.01 -0.62 -16.84
N VAL A 30 -6.90 0.20 -15.80
CA VAL A 30 -6.44 1.59 -15.92
C VAL A 30 -4.98 1.61 -16.41
N ALA A 31 -4.10 0.81 -15.81
CA ALA A 31 -2.71 0.72 -16.23
C ALA A 31 -2.55 0.19 -17.66
N LYS A 32 -3.33 -0.85 -18.02
CA LYS A 32 -3.32 -1.44 -19.37
C LYS A 32 -3.77 -0.44 -20.42
N ASN A 33 -4.89 0.25 -20.20
CA ASN A 33 -5.41 1.24 -21.15
C ASN A 33 -4.45 2.43 -21.33
N PHE A 34 -3.85 2.90 -20.22
CA PHE A 34 -2.81 3.92 -20.29
C PHE A 34 -1.57 3.43 -21.06
N GLY A 35 -1.14 2.19 -20.79
CA GLY A 35 -0.04 1.56 -21.51
C GLY A 35 -0.28 1.46 -23.01
N LEU A 36 -1.48 1.04 -23.42
CA LEU A 36 -1.87 0.97 -24.83
C LEU A 36 -1.86 2.35 -25.49
N THR A 37 -2.39 3.37 -24.79
CA THR A 37 -2.48 4.75 -25.30
C THR A 37 -1.09 5.36 -25.56
N TYR A 38 -0.13 5.10 -24.68
CA TYR A 38 1.21 5.67 -24.75
C TYR A 38 2.29 4.70 -25.28
N GLY A 39 1.91 3.51 -25.74
CA GLY A 39 2.83 2.50 -26.27
C GLY A 39 3.85 1.99 -25.23
N LEU A 40 3.46 1.89 -23.96
CA LEU A 40 4.35 1.48 -22.88
C LEU A 40 4.63 -0.02 -22.90
N ARG A 41 5.84 -0.41 -22.48
CA ARG A 41 6.21 -1.82 -22.35
C ARG A 41 5.47 -2.46 -21.18
N ARG A 42 5.24 -3.78 -21.26
CA ARG A 42 4.57 -4.57 -20.20
C ARG A 42 5.15 -4.35 -18.79
N GLY A 43 6.48 -4.22 -18.68
CA GLY A 43 7.13 -3.94 -17.40
C GLY A 43 6.78 -2.56 -16.83
N GLN A 44 6.63 -1.54 -17.68
CA GLN A 44 6.20 -0.21 -17.25
C GLN A 44 4.72 -0.20 -16.87
N VAL A 45 3.88 -0.95 -17.60
CA VAL A 45 2.45 -1.12 -17.26
C VAL A 45 2.31 -1.74 -15.87
N SER A 46 3.06 -2.79 -15.57
CA SER A 46 3.05 -3.43 -14.24
C SER A 46 3.46 -2.44 -13.12
N GLN A 47 4.46 -1.59 -13.35
CA GLN A 47 4.86 -0.57 -12.36
C GLN A 47 3.77 0.51 -12.16
N ILE A 48 3.02 0.84 -13.20
CA ILE A 48 1.91 1.80 -13.12
C ILE A 48 0.74 1.18 -12.35
N GLU A 49 0.42 -0.08 -12.63
CA GLU A 49 -0.59 -0.86 -11.91
C GLU A 49 -0.30 -0.87 -10.40
N ASP A 50 0.92 -1.23 -10.00
CA ASP A 50 1.34 -1.23 -8.60
C ASP A 50 1.13 0.14 -7.92
N ARG A 51 1.45 1.23 -8.64
CA ARG A 51 1.29 2.59 -8.13
C ARG A 51 -0.17 3.00 -8.01
N ILE A 52 -1.01 2.62 -8.97
CA ILE A 52 -2.46 2.88 -8.92
C ILE A 52 -3.06 2.13 -7.73
N GLN A 53 -2.74 0.84 -7.59
CA GLN A 53 -3.27 0.03 -6.52
C GLN A 53 -2.84 0.52 -5.14
N HIS A 54 -1.60 1.00 -5.01
CA HIS A 54 -1.14 1.66 -3.78
C HIS A 54 -1.98 2.90 -3.45
N ARG A 55 -2.28 3.73 -4.45
CA ARG A 55 -3.09 4.94 -4.24
C ARG A 55 -4.53 4.65 -3.86
N ILE A 56 -5.14 3.64 -4.47
CA ILE A 56 -6.48 3.19 -4.09
C ILE A 56 -6.49 2.75 -2.63
N LEU A 57 -5.53 1.90 -2.24
CA LEU A 57 -5.42 1.39 -0.88
C LEU A 57 -5.17 2.51 0.15
N GLU A 58 -4.25 3.45 -0.13
CA GLU A 58 -4.01 4.59 0.74
C GLU A 58 -5.26 5.43 0.95
N HIS A 59 -6.05 5.62 -0.11
CA HIS A 59 -7.29 6.39 -0.04
C HIS A 59 -8.40 5.64 0.71
N GLU A 60 -8.52 4.32 0.56
CA GLU A 60 -9.44 3.49 1.36
C GLU A 60 -9.10 3.57 2.85
N ILE A 61 -7.82 3.46 3.21
CA ILE A 61 -7.35 3.60 4.60
C ILE A 61 -7.66 5.00 5.16
N GLN A 62 -7.46 6.05 4.35
CA GLN A 62 -7.81 7.43 4.73
C GLN A 62 -9.33 7.61 4.91
N LYS A 63 -10.15 6.91 4.14
CA LYS A 63 -11.60 6.95 4.31
C LYS A 63 -12.06 6.24 5.58
N GLU A 64 -11.51 5.07 5.89
CA GLU A 64 -11.84 4.35 7.13
C GLU A 64 -11.45 5.14 8.38
N THR A 65 -10.36 5.91 8.32
CA THR A 65 -9.94 6.81 9.41
C THR A 65 -10.82 8.06 9.55
N VAL A 66 -11.42 8.56 8.47
CA VAL A 66 -12.36 9.69 8.53
C VAL A 66 -13.78 9.24 8.90
N ALA A 67 -14.19 8.03 8.49
CA ALA A 67 -15.50 7.47 8.83
C ALA A 67 -15.66 7.17 10.32
N HIS A 68 -14.57 6.86 11.04
CA HIS A 68 -14.57 6.69 12.50
C HIS A 68 -14.49 8.01 13.30
N ASN A 69 -14.43 9.16 12.63
CA ASN A 69 -14.38 10.48 13.27
C ASN A 69 -15.69 11.29 13.16
N THR A 70 -16.80 10.68 12.73
CA THR A 70 -18.12 11.31 12.87
C THR A 70 -18.68 10.95 14.24
N ILE A 71 -18.38 11.83 15.20
CA ILE A 71 -18.89 11.82 16.57
C ILE A 71 -20.41 12.00 16.51
N GLU A 72 -21.17 10.93 16.74
CA GLU A 72 -22.46 11.07 17.40
C GLU A 72 -22.20 11.32 18.89
N PRO A 73 -22.83 12.33 19.52
CA PRO A 73 -22.62 12.59 20.93
C PRO A 73 -23.42 11.57 21.73
N VAL A 74 -22.83 10.41 22.01
CA VAL A 74 -23.40 9.46 22.97
C VAL A 74 -22.60 9.58 24.25
N GLN A 75 -23.31 10.09 25.26
CA GLN A 75 -22.89 10.19 26.64
C GLN A 75 -22.62 8.77 27.19
N ASP A 76 -21.72 8.70 28.16
CA ASP A 76 -21.42 7.54 29.03
C ASP A 76 -20.25 6.62 28.61
N ALA A 77 -19.07 7.05 29.06
CA ALA A 77 -18.06 6.28 29.79
C ALA A 77 -17.75 4.82 29.37
N GLU A 78 -16.63 4.62 28.66
CA GLU A 78 -15.44 3.90 29.16
C GLU A 78 -14.26 4.14 28.19
N SER A 79 -13.20 4.77 28.71
CA SER A 79 -12.13 5.40 27.94
C SER A 79 -11.16 4.43 27.27
N TYR A 80 -11.22 4.32 25.95
CA TYR A 80 -10.02 4.03 25.15
C TYR A 80 -9.48 5.34 24.61
N ASN A 81 -8.53 5.94 25.34
CA ASN A 81 -7.74 7.06 24.85
C ASN A 81 -6.86 6.57 23.69
N VAL A 82 -7.32 6.71 22.46
CA VAL A 82 -6.44 6.61 21.29
C VAL A 82 -6.02 8.02 20.91
N ASP A 83 -4.81 8.36 21.35
CA ASP A 83 -4.15 9.63 21.11
C ASP A 83 -4.08 9.93 19.59
N PRO A 84 -4.62 11.06 19.10
CA PRO A 84 -4.68 11.40 17.66
C PRO A 84 -3.31 11.81 17.06
N GLY A 85 -2.20 11.52 17.75
CA GLY A 85 -0.88 12.09 17.48
C GLY A 85 0.12 11.26 16.67
N THR A 86 -0.13 10.01 16.29
CA THR A 86 0.88 9.24 15.53
C THR A 86 0.51 9.00 14.07
N MET A 87 0.79 10.01 13.23
CA MET A 87 1.35 9.72 11.92
C MET A 87 2.61 8.88 12.14
N THR A 88 2.49 7.57 12.05
CA THR A 88 3.64 6.69 12.21
C THR A 88 4.54 6.88 10.99
N GLU A 89 5.78 7.31 11.23
CA GLU A 89 6.77 7.45 10.19
C GLU A 89 7.09 6.08 9.58
N ILE A 90 7.21 6.02 8.25
CA ILE A 90 7.68 4.81 7.57
C ILE A 90 9.16 4.64 7.92
N LEU A 91 9.49 3.59 8.67
CA LEU A 91 10.88 3.30 9.03
C LEU A 91 11.68 2.81 7.81
N PHE A 92 11.07 1.90 7.04
CA PHE A 92 11.65 1.34 5.83
C PHE A 92 10.61 0.58 5.00
N LYS A 93 11.00 0.30 3.75
CA LYS A 93 10.27 -0.55 2.81
C LYS A 93 11.08 -1.83 2.54
N LEU A 94 10.45 -2.99 2.65
CA LEU A 94 11.00 -4.28 2.23
C LEU A 94 10.41 -4.68 0.88
N ASN A 95 11.27 -5.12 -0.04
CA ASN A 95 10.85 -5.78 -1.29
C ASN A 95 11.18 -7.27 -1.16
N ILE A 96 10.17 -8.12 -1.18
CA ILE A 96 10.30 -9.56 -0.93
C ILE A 96 9.90 -10.33 -2.18
N ASP A 97 10.76 -11.23 -2.63
CA ASP A 97 10.41 -12.19 -3.69
C ASP A 97 9.41 -13.21 -3.14
N VAL A 98 8.19 -13.18 -3.68
CA VAL A 98 7.11 -14.11 -3.30
C VAL A 98 7.06 -15.35 -4.21
N GLY A 99 7.93 -15.41 -5.22
CA GLY A 99 8.08 -16.47 -6.20
C GLY A 99 7.37 -16.20 -7.53
N LYS A 100 7.69 -17.00 -8.55
CA LYS A 100 7.19 -16.85 -9.93
C LYS A 100 7.54 -15.49 -10.56
N GLY A 101 8.68 -14.91 -10.16
CA GLY A 101 9.12 -13.59 -10.63
C GLY A 101 8.27 -12.42 -10.10
N ARG A 102 7.48 -12.64 -9.03
CA ARG A 102 6.66 -11.60 -8.40
C ARG A 102 7.38 -11.06 -7.17
N MET A 103 7.37 -9.74 -7.02
CA MET A 103 7.88 -9.03 -5.84
C MET A 103 6.69 -8.47 -5.06
N GLY A 104 6.69 -8.62 -3.74
CA GLY A 104 5.74 -7.99 -2.85
C GLY A 104 6.42 -6.97 -1.96
N ASN A 105 5.74 -5.87 -1.69
CA ASN A 105 6.25 -4.79 -0.85
C ASN A 105 5.61 -4.83 0.55
N ILE A 106 6.43 -4.61 1.59
CA ILE A 106 5.97 -4.37 2.96
C ILE A 106 6.49 -3.00 3.38
N PHE A 107 5.59 -2.15 3.83
CA PHE A 107 5.92 -0.90 4.50
C PHE A 107 5.89 -1.18 6.00
N VAL A 108 6.95 -0.79 6.71
CA VAL A 108 7.08 -1.00 8.14
C VAL A 108 7.11 0.36 8.83
N TYR A 109 6.18 0.56 9.74
CA TYR A 109 6.04 1.74 10.57
C TYR A 109 6.61 1.50 11.97
N GLU A 110 6.90 2.56 12.72
CA GLU A 110 7.59 2.47 14.02
C GLU A 110 6.88 1.59 15.06
N LYS A 111 5.55 1.61 15.05
CA LYS A 111 4.71 0.89 16.01
C LYS A 111 4.12 -0.40 15.45
N ASP A 112 4.53 -0.80 14.24
CA ASP A 112 3.99 -2.02 13.64
C ASP A 112 4.45 -3.26 14.39
N ASP A 113 3.54 -4.24 14.47
CA ASP A 113 3.85 -5.57 14.94
C ASP A 113 4.38 -6.45 13.80
N PRO A 114 5.62 -6.97 13.89
CA PRO A 114 6.23 -7.78 12.83
C PRO A 114 5.48 -9.08 12.51
N GLU A 115 4.83 -9.68 13.52
CA GLU A 115 4.07 -10.93 13.35
C GLU A 115 2.80 -10.66 12.52
N LYS A 116 2.04 -9.61 12.86
CA LYS A 116 0.86 -9.18 12.11
C LYS A 116 1.21 -8.80 10.67
N LEU A 117 2.27 -8.02 10.46
CA LEU A 117 2.71 -7.63 9.11
C LEU A 117 3.09 -8.84 8.25
N ALA A 118 3.89 -9.76 8.81
CA ALA A 118 4.32 -10.95 8.09
C ALA A 118 3.15 -11.88 7.73
N ARG A 119 2.19 -12.06 8.66
CA ARG A 119 0.99 -12.86 8.41
C ARG A 119 0.10 -12.23 7.34
N ALA A 120 -0.18 -10.94 7.44
CA ALA A 120 -1.00 -10.22 6.45
C ALA A 120 -0.36 -10.29 5.06
N PHE A 121 0.96 -10.10 4.97
CA PHE A 121 1.71 -10.28 3.72
C PHE A 121 1.65 -11.72 3.22
N GLY A 122 1.80 -12.70 4.12
CA GLY A 122 1.70 -14.11 3.81
C GLY A 122 0.37 -14.50 3.19
N GLN A 123 -0.72 -14.10 3.84
CA GLN A 123 -2.08 -14.35 3.37
C GLN A 123 -2.33 -13.70 2.01
N LYS A 124 -1.88 -12.45 1.81
CA LYS A 124 -2.03 -11.73 0.55
C LYS A 124 -1.38 -12.43 -0.65
N TYR A 125 -0.25 -13.09 -0.44
CA TYR A 125 0.52 -13.75 -1.52
C TYR A 125 0.46 -15.27 -1.47
N ASP A 126 -0.43 -15.84 -0.64
CA ASP A 126 -0.58 -17.28 -0.44
C ASP A 126 0.76 -17.96 -0.11
N LEU A 127 1.51 -17.36 0.83
CA LEU A 127 2.80 -17.87 1.28
C LEU A 127 2.62 -18.95 2.35
N SER A 128 3.46 -19.98 2.30
CA SER A 128 3.51 -20.97 3.37
C SER A 128 4.01 -20.38 4.69
N GLU A 129 3.62 -20.99 5.82
CA GLU A 129 4.04 -20.61 7.17
C GLU A 129 5.57 -20.46 7.34
N LYS A 130 6.35 -21.30 6.63
CA LYS A 130 7.82 -21.20 6.61
C LYS A 130 8.29 -19.90 5.97
N LYS A 131 7.65 -19.45 4.90
CA LYS A 131 7.96 -18.16 4.25
C LYS A 131 7.48 -16.99 5.10
N ILE A 132 6.29 -17.10 5.71
CA ILE A 132 5.76 -16.09 6.65
C ILE A 132 6.75 -15.86 7.80
N SER A 133 7.21 -16.94 8.43
CA SER A 133 8.21 -16.87 9.50
C SER A 133 9.52 -16.20 9.05
N ARG A 134 9.94 -16.43 7.80
CA ARG A 134 11.12 -15.78 7.23
C ARG A 134 10.91 -14.28 7.01
N VAL A 135 9.74 -13.89 6.50
CA VAL A 135 9.35 -12.47 6.36
C VAL A 135 9.34 -11.76 7.71
N ARG A 136 8.74 -12.38 8.74
CA ARG A 136 8.75 -11.84 10.10
C ARG A 136 10.16 -11.58 10.61
N ASN A 137 11.05 -12.58 10.47
CA ASN A 137 12.42 -12.45 10.94
C ASN A 137 13.17 -11.33 10.20
N LEU A 138 12.91 -11.13 8.90
CA LEU A 138 13.47 -10.02 8.13
C LEU A 138 12.99 -8.66 8.66
N ILE A 139 11.69 -8.50 8.91
CA ILE A 139 11.12 -7.27 9.50
C ILE A 139 11.79 -7.00 10.85
N MET A 140 11.86 -8.00 11.73
CA MET A 140 12.48 -7.86 13.06
C MET A 140 13.97 -7.49 12.98
N GLN A 141 14.73 -8.10 12.06
CA GLN A 141 16.14 -7.77 11.86
C GLN A 141 16.32 -6.33 11.37
N SER A 142 15.52 -5.91 10.40
CA SER A 142 15.56 -4.54 9.87
C SER A 142 15.17 -3.49 10.91
N MET A 143 14.22 -3.79 11.81
CA MET A 143 13.87 -2.89 12.92
C MET A 143 15.01 -2.77 13.94
N LYS A 144 15.78 -3.83 14.19
CA LYS A 144 16.94 -3.80 15.11
C LYS A 144 18.12 -3.00 14.55
N LEU A 145 18.33 -2.99 13.24
CA LEU A 145 19.43 -2.28 12.58
C LEU A 145 19.19 -0.77 12.46
N LYS A 146 17.97 -0.30 12.73
CA LYS A 146 17.54 1.10 12.63
C LYS A 146 17.50 1.83 13.98
N LYS A 147 17.78 1.14 15.09
CA LYS A 147 17.96 1.70 16.43
C LYS A 147 19.44 1.99 16.69
#